data_AF-A0A920UPX4-F1
#
_entry.id   AF-A0A920UPX4-F1
#
_cell.length_a   1.000
_cell.length_b   1.000
_cell.length_c   1.000
_cell.angle_alpha   90.00
_cell.angle_beta   90.00
_cell.angle_gamma   90.00
#
_symmetry.space_group_name_H-M   'P 1'
#
loop_
_entity.id
_entity.type
_entity.pdbx_description
1 polymer ?
#
loop_
_entity_poly.entity_id
_entity_poly.type
_entity_poly.pdbx_seq_one_letter_code
_entity_poly.pdbx_strand_id
1 'polypeptide(L)'
;MMHQKFEKFFEDFSSGDIFKHWPGKTITEMDNHMFSLMTMNHNPLHIDHNYMNSHEHKQPLVNGLLTISIVVGMSVADLSIDAVANLGYENIRHNAPVFHGDTIYAESKILDTRESQSKIDRGIVHLETVLIIRMKN
;
A
#
# COMPACT_ATOMS: atom_id res chain seq x y z
N MET A 1 22.67 -3.01 -13.93
CA MET A 1 21.94 -2.77 -12.67
C MET A 1 22.22 -1.33 -12.27
N MET A 2 21.26 -0.43 -12.45
CA MET A 2 21.40 0.96 -11.99
C MET A 2 21.41 0.97 -10.46
N HIS A 3 22.38 1.68 -9.87
CA HIS A 3 22.37 2.05 -8.46
C HIS A 3 21.17 2.99 -8.26
N GLN A 4 20.01 2.47 -7.87
CA GLN A 4 18.92 3.32 -7.40
C GLN A 4 19.38 3.87 -6.05
N LYS A 5 19.58 5.20 -6.00
CA LYS A 5 19.91 5.88 -4.75
C LYS A 5 18.70 5.72 -3.83
N PHE A 6 18.87 4.97 -2.74
CA PHE A 6 17.82 4.75 -1.74
C PHE A 6 17.58 5.99 -0.88
N GLU A 7 18.62 6.81 -0.70
CA GLU A 7 18.50 8.04 0.09
C GLU A 7 17.79 9.15 -0.71
N LYS A 8 16.67 9.64 -0.15
CA LYS A 8 15.94 10.80 -0.67
C LYS A 8 15.61 11.78 0.45
N PHE A 9 15.93 13.05 0.21
CA PHE A 9 15.61 14.14 1.12
C PHE A 9 14.44 14.95 0.61
N PHE A 10 13.96 15.89 1.43
CA PHE A 10 12.78 16.70 1.11
C PHE A 10 12.91 17.41 -0.24
N GLU A 11 14.11 17.86 -0.59
CA GLU A 11 14.43 18.61 -1.81
C GLU A 11 14.38 17.74 -3.08
N ASP A 12 14.37 16.42 -2.94
CA ASP A 12 14.28 15.47 -4.05
C ASP A 12 12.83 15.23 -4.51
N PHE A 13 11.85 15.86 -3.87
CA PHE A 13 10.42 15.71 -4.19
C PHE A 13 9.84 17.00 -4.78
N SER A 14 9.18 16.86 -5.93
CA SER A 14 8.42 17.92 -6.59
C SER A 14 6.98 17.49 -6.86
N SER A 15 6.04 18.44 -6.75
CA SER A 15 4.65 18.18 -7.12
C SER A 15 4.56 17.68 -8.57
N GLY A 16 3.82 16.59 -8.76
CA GLY A 16 3.68 15.91 -10.04
C GLY A 16 4.62 14.73 -10.25
N ASP A 17 5.65 14.53 -9.42
CA ASP A 17 6.55 13.37 -9.51
C ASP A 17 5.78 12.06 -9.32
N ILE A 18 6.18 11.03 -10.08
CA ILE A 18 5.57 9.71 -10.08
C ILE A 18 6.62 8.64 -9.77
N PHE A 19 6.30 7.79 -8.81
CA PHE A 19 7.17 6.73 -8.30
C PHE A 19 6.50 5.38 -8.48
N LYS A 20 7.10 4.52 -9.29
CA LYS A 20 6.64 3.13 -9.50
C LYS A 20 7.38 2.21 -8.56
N HIS A 21 6.67 1.63 -7.61
CA HIS A 21 7.27 0.84 -6.55
C HIS A 21 7.53 -0.60 -7.03
N TRP A 22 8.76 -1.07 -6.82
CA TRP A 22 9.19 -2.43 -7.13
C TRP A 22 9.66 -3.11 -5.84
N PRO A 23 9.39 -4.43 -5.65
CA PRO A 23 8.69 -5.35 -6.53
C PRO A 23 7.17 -5.34 -6.33
N GLY A 24 6.45 -5.98 -7.24
CA GLY A 24 5.08 -6.41 -6.98
C GLY A 24 5.02 -7.60 -6.03
N LYS A 25 3.86 -7.81 -5.40
CA LYS A 25 3.62 -8.92 -4.44
C LYS A 25 2.39 -9.70 -4.84
N THR A 26 2.55 -10.99 -5.10
CA THR A 26 1.43 -11.93 -5.20
C THR A 26 0.86 -12.20 -3.82
N ILE A 27 -0.44 -12.00 -3.65
CA ILE A 27 -1.15 -12.25 -2.39
C ILE A 27 -1.52 -13.73 -2.31
N THR A 28 -1.14 -14.36 -1.20
CA THR A 28 -1.47 -15.75 -0.90
C THR A 28 -2.57 -15.82 0.15
N GLU A 29 -3.19 -16.99 0.28
CA GLU A 29 -4.14 -17.29 1.35
C GLU A 29 -3.49 -17.10 2.74
N MET A 30 -2.23 -17.53 2.88
CA MET A 30 -1.45 -17.37 4.11
C MET A 30 -1.33 -15.90 4.53
N ASP A 31 -1.00 -15.00 3.60
CA ASP A 31 -0.91 -13.56 3.90
C ASP A 31 -2.24 -13.05 4.48
N ASN A 32 -3.35 -13.42 3.86
CA ASN A 32 -4.69 -12.97 4.23
C ASN A 32 -5.13 -13.50 5.60
N HIS A 33 -4.99 -14.81 5.81
CA HIS A 33 -5.38 -15.47 7.05
C HIS A 33 -4.50 -15.00 8.20
N MET A 34 -3.18 -14.99 8.01
CA MET A 34 -2.24 -14.56 9.04
C MET A 34 -2.52 -13.12 9.47
N PHE A 35 -2.61 -12.18 8.52
CA PHE A 35 -2.91 -10.79 8.86
C PHE A 35 -4.25 -10.66 9.58
N SER A 36 -5.31 -11.26 9.03
CA SER A 36 -6.66 -11.15 9.60
C SER A 36 -6.73 -11.67 11.02
N LEU A 37 -6.11 -12.83 11.30
CA LEU A 37 -6.09 -13.41 12.64
C LEU A 37 -5.16 -12.65 13.60
N MET A 38 -3.99 -12.20 13.15
CA MET A 38 -3.07 -11.39 13.96
C MET A 38 -3.69 -10.05 14.37
N THR A 39 -4.51 -9.44 13.51
CA THR A 39 -5.21 -8.19 13.82
C THR A 39 -6.59 -8.39 14.44
N MET A 40 -6.92 -9.62 14.87
CA MET A 40 -8.23 -10.01 15.43
C MET A 40 -9.45 -9.71 14.53
N ASN A 41 -9.23 -9.52 13.23
CA ASN A 41 -10.29 -9.40 12.24
C ASN A 41 -10.71 -10.82 11.80
N HIS A 42 -11.63 -11.42 12.55
CA HIS A 42 -12.14 -12.77 12.32
C HIS A 42 -13.35 -12.79 11.37
N ASN A 43 -13.54 -11.76 10.54
CA ASN A 43 -14.66 -11.71 9.60
C ASN A 43 -14.54 -12.87 8.58
N PRO A 44 -15.56 -13.73 8.45
CA PRO A 44 -15.49 -14.92 7.58
C PRO A 44 -15.27 -14.58 6.10
N LEU A 45 -15.52 -13.33 5.67
CA LEU A 45 -15.19 -12.83 4.33
C LEU A 45 -13.72 -13.08 3.93
N HIS A 46 -12.81 -13.13 4.91
CA HIS A 46 -11.37 -13.25 4.66
C HIS A 46 -10.81 -14.64 4.90
N ILE A 47 -11.52 -15.52 5.62
CA ILE A 47 -10.96 -16.75 6.20
C ILE A 47 -11.79 -18.01 6.02
N ASP A 48 -13.03 -17.92 5.52
CA ASP A 48 -13.94 -19.06 5.43
C ASP A 48 -14.48 -19.26 4.01
N HIS A 49 -13.91 -20.25 3.30
CA HIS A 49 -14.38 -20.66 1.98
C HIS A 49 -15.82 -21.17 1.99
N ASN A 50 -16.25 -21.87 3.04
CA ASN A 50 -17.61 -22.41 3.12
C ASN A 50 -18.64 -21.29 3.24
N TYR A 51 -18.38 -20.30 4.09
CA TYR A 51 -19.19 -19.08 4.16
C TYR A 51 -19.27 -18.39 2.78
N MET A 52 -18.11 -18.24 2.13
CA MET A 52 -18.01 -17.53 0.85
C MET A 52 -18.67 -18.25 -0.34
N ASN A 53 -18.93 -19.55 -0.27
CA ASN A 53 -19.65 -20.28 -1.32
C ASN A 53 -21.05 -19.70 -1.62
N SER A 54 -21.71 -19.15 -0.60
CA SER A 54 -23.01 -18.49 -0.75
C SER A 54 -22.91 -17.00 -1.09
N HIS A 55 -21.77 -16.36 -0.82
CA HIS A 55 -21.52 -14.94 -1.09
C HIS A 55 -21.45 -14.63 -2.60
N GLU A 56 -21.59 -13.36 -3.00
CA GLU A 56 -21.54 -12.95 -4.41
C GLU A 56 -20.17 -13.19 -5.06
N HIS A 57 -19.09 -13.15 -4.26
CA HIS A 57 -17.71 -13.27 -4.75
C HIS A 57 -17.21 -14.71 -4.85
N LYS A 58 -17.91 -15.68 -4.24
CA LYS A 58 -17.62 -17.13 -4.31
C LYS A 58 -16.22 -17.58 -3.87
N GLN A 59 -15.39 -16.68 -3.38
CA GLN A 59 -14.06 -16.94 -2.83
C GLN A 59 -13.71 -15.85 -1.81
N PRO A 60 -12.84 -16.12 -0.82
CA PRO A 60 -12.44 -15.14 0.17
C PRO A 60 -11.86 -13.86 -0.42
N LEU A 61 -12.26 -12.73 0.16
CA LEU A 61 -11.71 -11.42 -0.13
C LEU A 61 -10.43 -11.21 0.68
N VAL A 62 -9.42 -10.59 0.07
CA VAL A 62 -8.26 -10.12 0.81
C VAL A 62 -8.67 -8.96 1.71
N ASN A 63 -8.23 -8.99 2.95
CA ASN A 63 -8.49 -7.96 3.95
C ASN A 63 -7.97 -6.60 3.44
N GLY A 64 -8.85 -5.60 3.38
CA GLY A 64 -8.51 -4.27 2.86
C GLY A 64 -7.33 -3.63 3.59
N LEU A 65 -7.23 -3.83 4.91
CA LEU A 65 -6.11 -3.30 5.70
C LEU A 65 -4.78 -3.98 5.36
N LEU A 66 -4.79 -5.28 5.03
CA LEU A 66 -3.59 -5.95 4.51
C LEU A 66 -3.14 -5.31 3.19
N THR A 67 -4.08 -5.03 2.28
CA THR A 67 -3.73 -4.40 1.00
C THR A 67 -3.11 -3.01 1.19
N ILE A 68 -3.65 -2.20 2.11
CA ILE A 68 -3.10 -0.88 2.46
C ILE A 68 -1.71 -1.03 3.06
N SER A 69 -1.54 -1.93 4.03
CA SER A 69 -0.23 -2.17 4.67
C SER A 69 0.84 -2.58 3.67
N ILE A 70 0.51 -3.44 2.70
CA ILE A 70 1.45 -3.85 1.65
C ILE A 70 1.79 -2.67 0.73
N VAL A 71 0.80 -1.91 0.26
CA VAL A 71 1.01 -0.74 -0.61
C VAL A 71 1.87 0.32 0.04
N VAL A 72 1.59 0.63 1.32
CA VAL A 72 2.45 1.53 2.11
C VAL A 72 3.86 0.95 2.20
N GLY A 73 3.99 -0.33 2.55
CA GLY A 73 5.28 -1.01 2.63
C GLY A 73 6.09 -0.97 1.33
N MET A 74 5.44 -1.11 0.17
CA MET A 74 6.06 -1.01 -1.15
C MET A 74 6.66 0.37 -1.40
N SER A 75 6.03 1.42 -0.88
CA SER A 75 6.47 2.80 -1.09
C SER A 75 7.68 3.22 -0.26
N VAL A 76 8.00 2.47 0.82
CA VAL A 76 8.98 2.90 1.84
C VAL A 76 10.34 3.20 1.23
N ALA A 77 10.87 2.30 0.41
CA ALA A 77 12.21 2.45 -0.17
C ALA A 77 12.33 3.69 -1.08
N ASP A 78 11.22 4.16 -1.65
CA ASP A 78 11.19 5.27 -2.58
C ASP A 78 10.83 6.61 -1.92
N LEU A 79 10.05 6.58 -0.83
CA LEU A 79 9.38 7.78 -0.31
C LEU A 79 9.65 8.06 1.17
N SER A 80 9.90 7.05 2.00
CA SER A 80 9.85 7.22 3.46
C SER A 80 10.93 6.52 4.26
N ILE A 81 11.91 5.88 3.62
CA ILE A 81 13.04 5.24 4.30
C ILE A 81 13.82 6.24 5.18
N ASP A 82 13.94 7.49 4.72
CA ASP A 82 14.58 8.61 5.45
C ASP A 82 13.57 9.57 6.09
N ALA A 83 12.26 9.29 5.98
CA ALA A 83 11.25 10.14 6.57
C ALA A 83 11.24 10.00 8.09
N VAL A 84 11.14 11.12 8.79
CA VAL A 84 11.11 11.11 10.26
C VAL A 84 9.83 10.46 10.80
N ALA A 85 8.70 10.71 10.14
CA ALA A 85 7.41 10.16 10.55
C ALA A 85 6.41 10.18 9.39
N ASN A 86 5.52 9.17 9.37
CA ASN A 86 4.29 9.23 8.60
C ASN A 86 3.23 9.98 9.42
N LEU A 87 2.79 11.15 8.96
CA LEU A 87 1.90 12.02 9.73
C LEU A 87 0.43 11.61 9.70
N GLY A 88 0.02 10.81 8.72
CA GLY A 88 -1.35 10.32 8.62
C GLY A 88 -1.64 9.65 7.29
N TYR A 89 -2.87 9.15 7.18
CA TYR A 89 -3.48 8.71 5.94
C TYR A 89 -4.84 9.38 5.85
N GLU A 90 -5.24 9.82 4.65
CA GLU A 90 -6.54 10.41 4.39
C GLU A 90 -7.17 9.82 3.13
N ASN A 91 -8.49 9.98 2.98
CA ASN A 91 -9.22 9.64 1.75
C ASN A 91 -9.03 8.21 1.22
N ILE A 92 -8.84 7.22 2.12
CA ILE A 92 -8.67 5.82 1.75
C ILE A 92 -9.95 5.25 1.10
N ARG A 93 -9.81 4.64 -0.08
CA ARG A 93 -10.92 4.02 -0.83
C ARG A 93 -10.55 2.63 -1.34
N HIS A 94 -11.42 1.66 -1.12
CA HIS A 94 -11.33 0.32 -1.72
C HIS A 94 -12.21 0.26 -2.97
N ASN A 95 -11.61 0.49 -4.14
CA ASN A 95 -12.35 0.59 -5.40
C ASN A 95 -12.66 -0.78 -6.05
N ALA A 96 -11.88 -1.82 -5.72
CA ALA A 96 -12.05 -3.17 -6.24
C ALA A 96 -11.58 -4.20 -5.20
N PRO A 97 -12.17 -5.42 -5.19
CA PRO A 97 -11.69 -6.51 -4.35
C PRO A 97 -10.34 -7.02 -4.84
N VAL A 98 -9.51 -7.48 -3.90
CA VAL A 98 -8.30 -8.25 -4.18
C VAL A 98 -8.54 -9.69 -3.75
N PHE A 99 -8.10 -10.65 -4.55
CA PHE A 99 -8.27 -12.08 -4.30
C PHE A 99 -6.93 -12.79 -4.11
N HIS A 100 -6.98 -14.01 -3.57
CA HIS A 100 -5.81 -14.87 -3.50
C HIS A 100 -5.32 -15.21 -4.92
N GLY A 101 -4.01 -15.08 -5.13
CA GLY A 101 -3.33 -15.26 -6.40
C GLY A 101 -3.13 -13.97 -7.20
N ASP A 102 -3.81 -12.87 -6.86
CA ASP A 102 -3.57 -11.58 -7.51
C ASP A 102 -2.17 -11.06 -7.18
N THR A 103 -1.52 -10.44 -8.16
CA THR A 103 -0.25 -9.72 -7.94
C THR A 103 -0.52 -8.23 -7.90
N ILE A 104 -0.22 -7.60 -6.77
CA ILE A 104 -0.40 -6.16 -6.58
C ILE A 104 0.92 -5.41 -6.79
N TYR A 105 0.80 -4.21 -7.33
CA TYR A 105 1.84 -3.20 -7.46
C TYR A 105 1.33 -1.88 -6.86
N ALA A 106 2.23 -0.94 -6.64
CA ALA A 106 1.88 0.40 -6.17
C ALA A 106 2.59 1.48 -6.99
N GLU A 107 1.91 2.60 -7.18
CA GLU A 107 2.50 3.82 -7.74
C GLU A 107 2.09 5.00 -6.85
N SER A 108 3.02 5.90 -6.56
CA SER A 108 2.73 7.13 -5.81
C SER A 108 2.97 8.36 -6.66
N LYS A 109 2.10 9.36 -6.49
CA LYS A 109 2.22 10.68 -7.08
C LYS A 109 2.37 11.72 -5.98
N ILE A 110 3.39 12.56 -6.07
CA ILE A 110 3.54 13.70 -5.16
C ILE A 110 2.51 14.76 -5.55
N LEU A 111 1.65 15.11 -4.60
CA LEU A 111 0.61 16.12 -4.76
C LEU A 111 1.13 17.51 -4.40
N ASP A 112 1.83 17.61 -3.27
CA ASP A 112 2.32 18.88 -2.73
C ASP A 112 3.57 18.65 -1.86
N THR A 113 4.42 19.67 -1.77
CA THR A 113 5.56 19.71 -0.86
C THR A 113 5.58 21.05 -0.14
N ARG A 114 5.79 21.03 1.18
CA ARG A 114 5.90 22.25 1.98
C ARG A 114 6.94 22.12 3.07
N GLU A 115 7.65 23.19 3.35
CA GLU A 115 8.54 23.23 4.52
C GLU A 115 7.73 23.16 5.83
N SER A 116 8.36 22.65 6.88
CA SER A 116 7.76 22.65 8.21
C SER A 116 7.79 24.06 8.81
N GLN A 117 6.65 24.51 9.33
CA GLN A 117 6.54 25.82 9.97
C GLN A 117 7.19 25.85 11.37
N SER A 118 7.41 24.69 11.99
CA SER A 118 7.91 24.58 13.37
C SER A 118 9.33 24.00 13.47
N LYS A 119 9.86 23.46 12.36
CA LYS A 119 11.19 22.82 12.30
C LYS A 119 11.86 23.20 10.99
N ILE A 120 13.00 23.87 11.06
CA ILE A 120 13.71 24.42 9.88
C ILE A 120 14.51 23.38 9.09
N ASP A 121 14.62 22.15 9.60
CA ASP A 121 15.47 21.08 9.07
C ASP A 121 14.69 20.02 8.28
N ARG A 122 13.39 20.23 8.02
CA ARG A 122 12.52 19.24 7.36
C ARG A 122 11.30 19.86 6.71
N GLY A 123 10.71 19.13 5.76
CA GLY A 123 9.42 19.44 5.16
C GLY A 123 8.41 18.31 5.29
N ILE A 124 7.26 18.51 4.67
CA ILE A 124 6.14 17.59 4.58
C ILE A 124 5.84 17.38 3.10
N VAL A 125 5.75 16.12 2.70
CA VAL A 125 5.40 15.69 1.36
C VAL A 125 4.00 15.05 1.43
N HIS A 126 3.07 15.59 0.65
CA HIS A 126 1.74 15.02 0.49
C HIS A 126 1.68 14.24 -0.82
N LEU A 127 1.19 13.00 -0.77
CA LEU A 127 1.19 12.10 -1.91
C LEU A 127 -0.07 11.25 -1.95
N GLU A 128 -0.42 10.81 -3.15
CA GLU A 128 -1.45 9.81 -3.41
C GLU A 128 -0.76 8.52 -3.84
N THR A 129 -1.12 7.39 -3.24
CA THR A 129 -0.67 6.07 -3.67
C THR A 129 -1.83 5.26 -4.21
N VAL A 130 -1.66 4.71 -5.41
CA VAL A 130 -2.64 3.83 -6.06
C VAL A 130 -2.15 2.40 -6.08
N LEU A 131 -3.04 1.47 -5.70
CA LEU A 131 -2.83 0.03 -5.88
C LEU A 131 -3.20 -0.36 -7.31
N ILE A 132 -2.34 -1.14 -7.97
CA ILE A 132 -2.57 -1.71 -9.29
C ILE A 132 -2.64 -3.23 -9.17
N ILE A 133 -3.78 -3.83 -9.56
CA ILE A 133 -3.99 -5.28 -9.53
C ILE A 133 -3.62 -5.86 -10.89
N ARG A 134 -2.77 -6.89 -10.90
CA ARG A 134 -2.63 -7.83 -12.01
C ARG A 134 -3.30 -9.14 -11.64
N MET A 135 -4.46 -9.38 -12.26
CA MET A 135 -5.27 -10.57 -12.01
C MET A 135 -4.50 -11.83 -12.41
N LYS A 136 -4.74 -12.92 -11.66
CA LYS A 136 -4.34 -14.25 -12.10
C LYS A 136 -5.01 -14.59 -13.44
N ASN A 137 -4.23 -15.10 -14.40
CA ASN A 137 -4.76 -15.65 -15.66
C ASN A 137 -5.53 -16.96 -15.41
#